data_AF-F6DIE1-F1
#
_entry.id   AF-F6DIE1-F1
#
_cell.length_a   1.000
_cell.length_b   1.000
_cell.length_c   1.000
_cell.angle_alpha   90.00
_cell.angle_beta   90.00
_cell.angle_gamma   90.00
#
_symmetry.space_group_name_H-M   'P 1'
#
loop_
_entity.id
_entity.type
_entity.pdbx_description
1 polymer ?
#
loop_
_entity_poly.entity_id
_entity_poly.type
_entity_poly.pdbx_seq_one_letter_code
_entity_poly.pdbx_strand_id
1 'polypeptide(L)'
;MPKVNLYATFRDLTGKSQLELPGATVGEVLENLVRAYPALKEELFEGEGLAERVSVFLEGRDVRYLQGLSTPLSPGATLDLFPPVAGGGFERTFGAFPPWLLERYLEEWGGRREGEGVYRLPGAVVRFREVEPLKVGSLSIPQLRVEVEGEEAERWFERIAFAASRGGG
;
A
#
# COMPACT_ATOMS: atom_id res chain seq x y z
N MET A 1 1.97 17.06 2.77
CA MET A 1 1.02 16.64 1.73
C MET A 1 0.87 15.13 1.80
N PRO A 2 -0.33 14.57 1.63
CA PRO A 2 -0.51 13.12 1.46
C PRO A 2 0.30 12.55 0.29
N LYS A 3 0.73 11.30 0.44
CA LYS A 3 1.37 10.47 -0.59
C LYS A 3 0.35 9.54 -1.21
N VAL A 4 0.43 9.32 -2.51
CA VAL A 4 -0.46 8.43 -3.26
C VAL A 4 0.40 7.45 -4.04
N ASN A 5 0.33 6.17 -3.68
CA ASN A 5 0.99 5.10 -4.41
C ASN A 5 0.05 4.51 -5.45
N LEU A 6 0.58 4.31 -6.66
CA LEU A 6 -0.16 3.79 -7.81
C LEU A 6 0.36 2.41 -8.18
N TYR A 7 -0.58 1.48 -8.30
CA TYR A 7 -0.31 0.08 -8.61
C TYR A 7 -0.95 -0.34 -9.95
N ALA A 8 -0.35 -1.37 -10.57
CA ALA A 8 -0.80 -1.97 -11.82
C ALA A 8 -1.20 -0.91 -12.88
N THR A 9 -2.40 -1.00 -13.46
CA THR A 9 -2.91 -0.11 -14.50
C THR A 9 -2.77 1.38 -14.17
N PHE A 10 -2.93 1.79 -12.91
CA PHE A 10 -2.79 3.20 -12.53
C PHE A 10 -1.35 3.71 -12.67
N ARG A 11 -0.37 2.85 -12.40
CA ARG A 11 1.04 3.16 -12.63
C ARG A 11 1.33 3.30 -14.12
N ASP A 12 0.78 2.41 -14.94
CA ASP A 12 1.01 2.41 -16.39
C ASP A 12 0.36 3.63 -17.05
N LEU A 13 -0.85 4.00 -16.65
CA LEU A 13 -1.57 5.17 -17.17
C LEU A 13 -0.90 6.50 -16.81
N THR A 14 -0.23 6.58 -15.66
CA THR A 14 0.41 7.83 -15.19
C THR A 14 1.90 7.89 -15.44
N GLY A 15 2.56 6.74 -15.64
CA GLY A 15 4.02 6.61 -15.64
C GLY A 15 4.66 6.91 -14.27
N LYS A 16 3.87 6.90 -13.19
CA LYS A 16 4.30 7.26 -11.82
C LYS A 16 3.91 6.16 -10.84
N SER A 17 4.85 5.77 -9.97
CA SER A 17 4.60 4.84 -8.88
C SER A 17 4.12 5.54 -7.59
N GLN A 18 4.50 6.81 -7.40
CA GLN A 18 4.12 7.62 -6.24
C GLN A 18 3.98 9.10 -6.63
N LEU A 19 3.02 9.78 -6.01
CA LEU A 19 2.76 11.22 -6.13
C LEU A 19 2.56 11.84 -4.74
N GLU A 20 2.86 13.13 -4.61
CA GLU A 20 2.43 13.93 -3.46
C GLU A 20 1.34 14.91 -3.93
N LEU A 21 0.18 14.86 -3.29
CA LEU A 21 -0.98 15.66 -3.67
C LEU A 21 -1.56 16.36 -2.43
N PRO A 22 -2.06 17.59 -2.56
CA PRO A 22 -2.75 18.26 -1.47
C PRO A 22 -4.15 17.67 -1.25
N GLY A 23 -4.63 17.76 -0.01
CA GLY A 23 -5.99 17.35 0.38
C GLY A 23 -6.05 17.00 1.87
N ALA A 24 -7.15 17.37 2.52
CA ALA A 24 -7.44 17.05 3.92
C ALA A 24 -8.31 15.79 4.07
N THR A 25 -8.88 15.29 2.97
CA THR A 25 -9.70 14.08 2.93
C THR A 25 -9.28 13.19 1.75
N VAL A 26 -9.69 11.91 1.79
CA VAL A 26 -9.48 10.97 0.68
C VAL A 26 -10.06 11.55 -0.62
N GLY A 27 -11.29 12.08 -0.58
CA GLY A 27 -11.96 12.68 -1.73
C GLY A 27 -11.17 13.82 -2.35
N GLU A 28 -10.70 14.78 -1.55
CA GLU A 28 -9.89 15.90 -2.04
C GLU A 28 -8.59 15.44 -2.72
N VAL A 29 -7.92 14.44 -2.15
CA VAL A 29 -6.70 13.88 -2.75
C VAL A 29 -6.99 13.20 -4.08
N LEU A 30 -8.06 12.39 -4.16
CA LEU A 30 -8.48 11.71 -5.39
C LEU A 30 -8.96 12.70 -6.46
N GLU A 31 -9.65 13.78 -6.08
CA GLU A 31 -10.00 14.86 -6.99
C GLU A 31 -8.77 15.56 -7.57
N ASN A 32 -7.77 15.85 -6.73
CA ASN A 32 -6.51 16.43 -7.21
C ASN A 32 -5.71 15.45 -8.08
N LEU A 33 -5.80 14.15 -7.81
CA LEU A 33 -5.20 13.12 -8.64
C LEU A 33 -5.83 13.11 -10.05
N VAL A 34 -7.16 13.13 -10.17
CA VAL A 34 -7.81 13.16 -11.48
C VAL A 34 -7.65 14.50 -12.20
N ARG A 35 -7.46 15.62 -11.49
CA ARG A 35 -7.08 16.89 -12.11
C ARG A 35 -5.68 16.83 -12.74
N ALA A 36 -4.74 16.17 -12.07
CA ALA A 36 -3.39 15.96 -12.60
C ALA A 36 -3.37 14.90 -13.71
N TYR A 37 -4.21 13.87 -13.62
CA TYR A 37 -4.30 12.74 -14.55
C TYR A 37 -5.76 12.44 -14.93
N PRO A 38 -6.34 13.19 -15.88
CA PRO A 38 -7.75 13.05 -16.25
C PRO A 38 -8.17 11.66 -16.72
N ALA A 39 -7.24 10.88 -17.28
CA ALA A 39 -7.46 9.50 -17.71
C ALA A 39 -7.87 8.55 -16.57
N LEU A 40 -7.56 8.89 -15.31
CA LEU A 40 -7.95 8.08 -14.15
C LEU A 40 -9.40 8.31 -13.70
N LYS A 41 -10.09 9.33 -14.23
CA LYS A 41 -11.41 9.72 -13.72
C LYS A 41 -12.44 8.61 -13.83
N GLU A 42 -12.52 7.95 -15.00
CA GLU A 42 -13.49 6.87 -15.27
C GLU A 42 -13.14 5.55 -14.55
N GLU A 43 -11.89 5.41 -14.10
CA GLU A 43 -11.45 4.26 -13.33
C GLU A 43 -11.70 4.44 -11.83
N LEU A 44 -11.50 5.65 -11.30
CA LEU A 44 -11.60 5.96 -9.88
C LEU A 44 -13.02 6.32 -9.43
N PHE A 45 -13.82 6.96 -10.29
CA PHE A 45 -15.13 7.48 -9.92
C PHE A 45 -16.25 6.90 -10.77
N GLU A 46 -17.40 6.68 -10.14
CA GLU A 46 -18.67 6.36 -10.78
C GLU A 46 -19.72 7.38 -10.29
N GLY A 47 -20.09 8.32 -11.18
CA GLY A 47 -20.86 9.50 -10.78
C GLY A 47 -20.07 10.39 -9.81
N GLU A 48 -20.66 10.70 -8.66
CA GLU A 48 -20.01 11.46 -7.57
C GLU A 48 -19.30 10.56 -6.55
N GLY A 49 -19.42 9.24 -6.69
CA GLY A 49 -18.89 8.26 -5.74
C GLY A 49 -17.60 7.60 -6.22
N LEU A 50 -16.90 6.97 -5.28
CA LEU A 50 -15.79 6.06 -5.60
C LEU A 50 -16.35 4.85 -6.37
N ALA A 51 -15.74 4.49 -7.49
CA ALA A 51 -16.17 3.32 -8.26
C ALA A 51 -16.12 2.06 -7.38
N GLU A 52 -17.10 1.15 -7.51
CA GLU A 52 -17.15 -0.06 -6.65
C GLU A 52 -15.93 -0.96 -6.84
N ARG A 53 -15.36 -0.91 -8.04
CA ARG A 53 -14.30 -1.78 -8.53
C ARG A 53 -12.87 -1.35 -8.15
N VAL A 54 -12.66 -0.11 -7.69
CA VAL A 54 -11.31 0.37 -7.28
C VAL A 54 -11.09 0.10 -5.80
N SER A 55 -9.91 -0.33 -5.38
CA SER A 55 -9.55 -0.39 -3.95
C SER A 55 -8.71 0.81 -3.56
N VAL A 56 -9.05 1.45 -2.44
CA VAL A 56 -8.32 2.58 -1.87
C VAL A 56 -8.05 2.29 -0.41
N PHE A 57 -6.78 2.27 -0.03
CA PHE A 57 -6.37 2.02 1.34
C PHE A 57 -5.68 3.25 1.92
N LEU A 58 -5.94 3.53 3.19
CA LEU A 58 -5.24 4.51 4.00
C LEU A 58 -4.41 3.77 5.04
N GLU A 59 -3.08 3.84 4.92
CA GLU A 59 -2.14 3.16 5.82
C GLU A 59 -2.47 1.66 6.01
N GLY A 60 -2.81 0.98 4.90
CA GLY A 60 -3.19 -0.44 4.89
C GLY A 60 -4.64 -0.75 5.28
N ARG A 61 -5.49 0.26 5.50
CA ARG A 61 -6.91 0.07 5.82
C ARG A 61 -7.80 0.53 4.66
N ASP A 62 -8.67 -0.34 4.17
CA ASP A 62 -9.63 0.04 3.13
C ASP A 62 -10.55 1.16 3.64
N VAL A 63 -10.60 2.26 2.88
CA VAL A 63 -11.36 3.48 3.22
C VAL A 63 -12.88 3.24 3.27
N ARG A 64 -13.39 2.18 2.61
CA ARG A 64 -14.79 1.76 2.69
C ARG A 64 -15.21 1.32 4.08
N TYR A 65 -14.27 0.80 4.87
CA TYR A 65 -14.49 0.49 6.29
C TYR A 65 -14.13 1.66 7.21
N LEU A 66 -13.86 2.84 6.64
CA LEU A 66 -13.65 4.10 7.34
C LEU A 66 -14.85 5.03 7.10
N GLN A 67 -14.64 6.18 6.44
CA GLN A 67 -15.67 7.16 6.06
C GLN A 67 -15.66 7.39 4.54
N GLY A 68 -15.10 6.46 3.76
CA GLY A 68 -14.98 6.56 2.32
C GLY A 68 -14.20 7.80 1.89
N LEU A 69 -14.75 8.54 0.92
CA LEU A 69 -14.16 9.80 0.44
C LEU A 69 -14.04 10.86 1.54
N SER A 70 -14.90 10.82 2.56
CA SER A 70 -14.89 11.77 3.68
C SER A 70 -13.85 11.43 4.76
N THR A 71 -13.07 10.36 4.60
CA THR A 71 -12.05 9.99 5.58
C THR A 71 -10.97 11.09 5.68
N PRO A 72 -10.75 11.65 6.88
CA PRO A 72 -9.76 12.70 7.08
C PRO A 72 -8.33 12.15 6.98
N LEU A 73 -7.44 12.97 6.44
CA LEU A 73 -6.03 12.64 6.24
C LEU A 73 -5.13 13.58 7.02
N SER A 74 -4.16 13.00 7.72
CA SER A 74 -3.06 13.76 8.31
C SER A 74 -2.08 14.22 7.21
N PRO A 75 -1.36 15.34 7.41
CA PRO A 75 -0.21 15.65 6.58
C PRO A 75 0.80 14.49 6.60
N GLY A 76 1.14 13.96 5.42
CA GLY A 76 2.07 12.83 5.29
C GLY A 76 1.41 11.45 5.28
N ALA A 77 0.08 11.36 5.38
CA ALA A 77 -0.65 10.12 5.19
C ALA A 77 -0.41 9.53 3.80
N THR A 78 -0.42 8.21 3.71
CA THR A 78 -0.19 7.44 2.50
C THR A 78 -1.47 6.72 2.08
N LEU A 79 -1.87 6.94 0.83
CA LEU A 79 -2.94 6.21 0.16
C LEU A 79 -2.36 5.22 -0.84
N ASP A 80 -2.92 4.02 -0.87
CA ASP A 80 -2.59 2.96 -1.82
C ASP A 80 -3.80 2.70 -2.72
N LEU A 81 -3.62 2.87 -4.04
CA LEU A 81 -4.69 2.77 -5.04
C LEU A 81 -4.46 1.57 -5.96
N PHE A 82 -5.44 0.67 -6.01
CA PHE A 82 -5.42 -0.54 -6.83
C PHE A 82 -6.58 -0.56 -7.82
N PRO A 83 -6.32 -0.85 -9.11
CA PRO A 83 -7.38 -1.04 -10.09
C PRO A 83 -8.13 -2.37 -9.86
N PRO A 84 -9.29 -2.57 -10.51
CA PRO A 84 -10.16 -3.75 -10.31
C PRO A 84 -9.50 -5.11 -10.55
N VAL A 85 -8.51 -5.14 -11.42
CA VAL A 85 -7.74 -6.35 -11.76
C VAL A 85 -6.30 -6.08 -11.39
N ALA A 86 -6.00 -6.15 -10.11
CA ALA A 86 -4.65 -6.05 -9.58
C ALA A 86 -4.07 -7.46 -9.29
N GLY A 87 -4.45 -8.46 -10.09
CA GLY A 87 -3.82 -9.78 -10.02
C GLY A 87 -2.32 -9.64 -10.33
N GLY A 88 -1.45 -10.19 -9.47
CA GLY A 88 -0.01 -10.13 -9.69
C GLY A 88 0.83 -10.06 -8.43
N GLY A 89 1.98 -9.40 -8.56
CA GLY A 89 2.97 -9.18 -7.52
C GLY A 89 3.08 -7.71 -7.12
N PHE A 90 3.11 -7.45 -5.81
CA PHE A 90 3.34 -6.12 -5.25
C PHE A 90 4.63 -6.10 -4.44
N GLU A 91 5.30 -4.97 -4.42
CA GLU A 91 6.49 -4.78 -3.60
C GLU A 91 6.54 -3.41 -2.95
N ARG A 92 7.12 -3.36 -1.74
CA ARG A 92 7.43 -2.12 -1.01
C ARG A 92 8.64 -2.36 -0.12
N THR A 93 9.44 -1.31 0.05
CA THR A 93 10.48 -1.27 1.08
C THR A 93 9.95 -0.53 2.29
N PHE A 94 9.95 -1.19 3.44
CA PHE A 94 9.52 -0.65 4.72
C PHE A 94 10.72 -0.23 5.55
N GLY A 95 10.72 1.02 6.03
CA GLY A 95 11.73 1.50 6.97
C GLY A 95 11.37 1.13 8.40
N ALA A 96 12.38 0.79 9.21
CA ALA A 96 12.21 0.45 10.63
C ALA A 96 11.20 -0.69 10.90
N PHE A 97 10.99 -1.57 9.92
CA PHE A 97 10.14 -2.75 10.07
C PHE A 97 11.03 -4.00 10.06
N PRO A 98 11.39 -4.56 11.24
CA PRO A 98 12.39 -5.61 11.30
C PRO A 98 11.83 -6.97 10.84
N PRO A 99 12.65 -7.85 10.23
CA PRO A 99 12.22 -9.15 9.72
C PRO A 99 11.46 -10.00 10.75
N TRP A 100 11.97 -10.09 11.98
CA TRP A 100 11.37 -10.90 13.05
C TRP A 100 9.94 -10.47 13.40
N LEU A 101 9.62 -9.18 13.25
CA LEU A 101 8.28 -8.67 13.53
C LEU A 101 7.32 -9.02 12.39
N LEU A 102 7.79 -8.93 11.14
CA LEU A 102 7.02 -9.41 9.99
C LEU A 102 6.77 -10.91 10.09
N GLU A 103 7.78 -11.72 10.42
CA GLU A 103 7.64 -13.18 10.63
C GLU A 103 6.55 -13.49 11.66
N ARG A 104 6.58 -12.80 12.81
CA ARG A 104 5.55 -12.94 13.84
C ARG A 104 4.15 -12.64 13.30
N TYR A 105 3.96 -11.55 12.55
CA TYR A 105 2.66 -11.23 11.96
C TYR A 105 2.21 -12.29 10.94
N LEU A 106 3.12 -12.76 10.09
CA LEU A 106 2.82 -13.79 9.10
C LEU A 106 2.38 -15.09 9.77
N GLU A 107 3.05 -15.50 10.85
CA GLU A 107 2.68 -16.67 11.65
C GLU A 107 1.33 -16.50 12.36
N GLU A 108 1.09 -15.34 12.98
CA GLU A 108 -0.21 -15.02 13.61
C GLU A 108 -1.37 -15.03 12.60
N TRP A 109 -1.09 -14.77 11.32
CA TRP A 109 -2.08 -14.84 10.23
C TRP A 109 -2.20 -16.22 9.58
N GLY A 110 -1.54 -17.24 10.14
CA GLY A 110 -1.58 -18.62 9.65
C GLY A 110 -0.60 -18.90 8.50
N GLY A 111 0.39 -18.04 8.31
CA GLY A 111 1.45 -18.22 7.32
C GLY A 111 2.35 -19.39 7.67
N ARG A 112 2.76 -20.15 6.65
CA ARG A 112 3.71 -21.25 6.79
C ARG A 112 5.06 -20.84 6.20
N ARG A 113 6.12 -20.95 6.99
CA ARG A 113 7.49 -20.71 6.52
C ARG A 113 7.90 -21.79 5.52
N GLU A 114 8.29 -21.38 4.31
CA GLU A 114 8.80 -22.27 3.26
C GLU A 114 10.31 -22.16 3.08
N GLY A 115 10.92 -21.09 3.61
CA GLY A 115 12.35 -20.83 3.56
C GLY A 115 12.72 -19.58 4.36
N GLU A 116 14.00 -19.23 4.36
CA GLU A 116 14.45 -17.96 4.93
C GLU A 116 13.85 -16.79 4.14
N GLY A 117 13.14 -15.91 4.83
CA GLY A 117 12.46 -14.77 4.19
C GLY A 117 11.29 -15.16 3.29
N VAL A 118 10.75 -16.40 3.35
CA VAL A 118 9.67 -16.87 2.47
C VAL A 118 8.55 -17.54 3.27
N TYR A 119 7.33 -16.99 3.14
CA TYR A 119 6.14 -17.49 3.80
C TYR A 119 4.99 -17.66 2.81
N ARG A 120 4.23 -18.75 2.96
CA ARG A 120 2.98 -18.99 2.22
C ARG A 120 1.78 -18.65 3.08
N LEU A 121 0.89 -17.82 2.55
CA LEU A 121 -0.42 -17.49 3.10
C LEU A 121 -1.53 -18.03 2.19
N PRO A 122 -2.79 -18.10 2.65
CA PRO A 122 -3.92 -18.42 1.79
C PRO A 122 -3.97 -17.49 0.56
N GLY A 123 -3.74 -18.04 -0.64
CA GLY A 123 -3.77 -17.31 -1.90
C GLY A 123 -2.57 -16.42 -2.20
N ALA A 124 -1.50 -16.43 -1.40
CA ALA A 124 -0.31 -15.61 -1.64
C ALA A 124 1.01 -16.21 -1.11
N VAL A 125 2.13 -15.77 -1.68
CA VAL A 125 3.48 -16.00 -1.19
C VAL A 125 4.11 -14.66 -0.89
N VAL A 126 4.68 -14.53 0.32
CA VAL A 126 5.41 -13.35 0.79
C VAL A 126 6.89 -13.69 0.78
N ARG A 127 7.69 -12.83 0.13
CA ARG A 127 9.15 -12.87 0.16
C ARG A 127 9.67 -11.58 0.76
N PHE A 128 10.63 -11.64 1.65
CA PHE A 128 11.24 -10.44 2.22
C PHE A 128 12.72 -10.61 2.49
N ARG A 129 13.45 -9.50 2.40
CA ARG A 129 14.88 -9.44 2.69
C ARG A 129 15.26 -8.04 3.15
N GLU A 130 16.23 -7.96 4.05
CA GLU A 130 16.84 -6.67 4.38
C GLU A 130 17.62 -6.13 3.18
N VAL A 131 17.57 -4.82 3.00
CA VAL A 131 18.29 -4.08 1.96
C VAL A 131 19.09 -2.95 2.60
N GLU A 132 19.87 -2.21 1.79
CA GLU A 132 20.74 -1.15 2.28
C GLU A 132 19.98 -0.17 3.20
N PRO A 133 20.44 0.03 4.45
CA PRO A 133 19.80 0.94 5.39
C PRO A 133 19.78 2.39 4.89
N LEU A 134 18.72 3.11 5.24
CA LEU A 134 18.65 4.54 4.98
C LEU A 134 19.45 5.30 6.07
N LYS A 135 20.37 6.17 5.65
CA LYS A 135 21.14 7.03 6.56
C LYS A 135 20.49 8.40 6.70
N VAL A 136 20.16 8.79 7.92
CA VAL A 136 19.66 10.13 8.29
C VAL A 136 20.59 10.73 9.33
N GLY A 137 21.59 11.49 8.88
CA GLY A 137 22.68 11.94 9.76
C GLY A 137 23.48 10.76 10.31
N SER A 138 23.53 10.63 11.64
CA SER A 138 24.14 9.47 12.32
C SER A 138 23.18 8.30 12.52
N LEU A 139 21.88 8.46 12.22
CA LEU A 139 20.89 7.40 12.36
C LEU A 139 20.92 6.49 11.14
N SER A 140 21.00 5.18 11.38
CA SER A 140 20.86 4.14 10.36
C SER A 140 19.50 3.46 10.54
N ILE A 141 18.61 3.60 9.56
CA ILE A 141 17.26 3.06 9.59
C ILE A 141 17.23 1.79 8.73
N PRO A 142 17.06 0.59 9.33
CA PRO A 142 16.94 -0.66 8.58
C PRO A 142 15.82 -0.58 7.53
N GLN A 143 16.04 -1.22 6.39
CA GLN A 143 15.10 -1.25 5.28
C GLN A 143 14.76 -2.71 4.97
N LEU A 144 13.48 -3.04 4.94
CA LEU A 144 12.97 -4.37 4.63
C LEU A 144 12.20 -4.33 3.32
N ARG A 145 12.75 -4.94 2.26
CA ARG A 145 12.02 -5.13 1.00
C ARG A 145 11.09 -6.32 1.15
N VAL A 146 9.81 -6.11 0.90
CA VAL A 146 8.76 -7.13 0.95
C VAL A 146 8.09 -7.21 -0.42
N GLU A 147 7.92 -8.42 -0.92
CA GLU A 147 7.30 -8.79 -2.18
C GLU A 147 6.15 -9.76 -1.87
N VAL A 148 4.97 -9.53 -2.43
CA VAL A 148 3.78 -10.36 -2.22
C VAL A 148 3.19 -10.72 -3.57
N GLU A 149 3.02 -12.01 -3.85
CA GLU A 149 2.50 -12.51 -5.12
C GLU A 149 1.38 -13.52 -4.90
N GLY A 150 0.39 -13.54 -5.79
CA GLY A 150 -0.71 -14.49 -5.77
C GLY A 150 -2.08 -13.86 -6.01
N GLU A 151 -3.13 -14.67 -5.96
CA GLU A 151 -4.51 -14.23 -6.19
C GLU A 151 -4.99 -13.28 -5.09
N GLU A 152 -4.52 -13.46 -3.85
CA GLU A 152 -4.86 -12.62 -2.69
C GLU A 152 -3.73 -11.62 -2.35
N ALA A 153 -2.83 -11.32 -3.31
CA ALA A 153 -1.64 -10.51 -3.04
C ALA A 153 -1.96 -9.11 -2.53
N GLU A 154 -2.96 -8.43 -3.10
CA GLU A 154 -3.37 -7.08 -2.70
C GLU A 154 -3.77 -7.05 -1.22
N ARG A 155 -4.63 -7.98 -0.83
CA ARG A 155 -5.11 -8.11 0.55
C ARG A 155 -3.96 -8.32 1.54
N TRP A 156 -3.05 -9.24 1.24
CA TRP A 156 -1.93 -9.53 2.14
C TRP A 156 -0.91 -8.41 2.17
N PHE A 157 -0.65 -7.78 1.03
CA PHE A 157 0.24 -6.64 0.91
C PHE A 157 -0.24 -5.45 1.76
N GLU A 158 -1.53 -5.11 1.67
CA GLU A 158 -2.12 -4.03 2.48
C GLU A 158 -2.19 -4.38 3.97
N ARG A 159 -2.42 -5.67 4.30
CA ARG A 159 -2.34 -6.13 5.69
C ARG A 159 -0.93 -5.98 6.28
N ILE A 160 0.11 -6.23 5.47
CA ILE A 160 1.51 -5.99 5.86
C ILE A 160 1.76 -4.49 6.02
N ALA A 161 1.25 -3.65 5.11
CA ALA A 161 1.36 -2.21 5.23
C ALA A 161 0.71 -1.68 6.52
N PHE A 162 -0.46 -2.21 6.87
CA PHE A 162 -1.13 -1.91 8.14
C PHE A 162 -0.34 -2.38 9.36
N ALA A 163 0.28 -3.56 9.30
CA ALA A 163 1.13 -4.05 10.38
C ALA A 163 2.37 -3.16 10.58
N ALA A 164 3.02 -2.76 9.48
CA ALA A 164 4.17 -1.87 9.51
C ALA A 164 3.83 -0.48 10.09
N SER A 165 2.65 0.08 9.79
CA SER A 165 2.21 1.36 10.34
C SER A 165 1.94 1.33 11.85
N ARG A 166 1.77 0.13 12.44
CA ARG A 166 1.64 -0.09 13.88
C ARG A 166 2.96 -0.43 14.57
N GLY A 167 3.89 -1.06 13.86
CA GLY A 167 5.15 -1.56 14.38
C GLY A 167 6.30 -0.55 14.42
N GLY A 168 6.16 0.60 13.76
CA GLY A 168 7.13 1.71 13.82
C GLY A 168 7.01 2.50 15.13
N GLY A 169 7.52 1.94 16.22
CA GLY A 169 7.68 2.58 17.53
C GLY A 169 9.14 2.69 17.93
#